data_AF-T1CFI2-F1
#
_entry.id   AF-T1CFI2-F1
#
_cell.length_a   1.000
_cell.length_b   1.000
_cell.length_c   1.000
_cell.angle_alpha   90.00
_cell.angle_beta   90.00
_cell.angle_gamma   90.00
#
_symmetry.space_group_name_H-M   'P 1'
#
loop_
_entity.id
_entity.type
_entity.pdbx_description
1 polymer ?
#
loop_
_entity_poly.entity_id
_entity_poly.type
_entity_poly.pdbx_seq_one_letter_code
_entity_poly.pdbx_strand_id
1 'polypeptide(L)'
;RVVADEDLGPLVATEMTRCIQCTRCVRFMSEIAGTYELGGMSRGEHLEIGTYIGKTIDSELSGNIIDVCPVGALTDKVYRFQARAWELIARSSIGYHDALGSNLWLHTRRGEVLRTVPRDNEAINECWLSDRDRYSHQGLYAGDRAQRPLVKR
;
A
#
# COMPACT_ATOMS: atom_id res chain seq x y z
N ARG A 1 -3.95 -8.91 -24.23
CA ARG A 1 -5.23 -8.74 -23.50
C ARG A 1 -5.28 -7.34 -22.92
N VAL A 2 -6.44 -6.67 -22.98
CA VAL A 2 -6.70 -5.40 -22.29
C VAL A 2 -7.84 -5.66 -21.32
N VAL A 3 -7.65 -5.28 -20.06
CA VAL A 3 -8.62 -5.45 -18.97
C VAL A 3 -8.99 -4.06 -18.47
N ALA A 4 -10.28 -3.85 -18.19
CA ALA A 4 -10.73 -2.60 -17.59
C ALA A 4 -10.18 -2.49 -16.16
N ASP A 5 -9.74 -1.30 -15.79
CA ASP A 5 -9.27 -1.04 -14.44
C ASP A 5 -10.47 -0.86 -13.50
N GLU A 6 -10.40 -1.47 -12.31
CA GLU A 6 -11.43 -1.36 -11.27
C GLU A 6 -10.99 -0.38 -10.18
N ASP A 7 -11.93 0.38 -9.61
CA ASP A 7 -11.63 1.24 -8.47
C ASP A 7 -11.66 0.43 -7.17
N LEU A 8 -10.48 -0.03 -6.72
CA LEU A 8 -10.32 -0.73 -5.45
C LEU A 8 -10.29 0.22 -4.23
N GLY A 9 -10.41 1.53 -4.45
CA GLY A 9 -10.46 2.54 -3.39
C GLY A 9 -9.38 3.62 -3.49
N PRO A 10 -9.21 4.42 -2.43
CA PRO A 10 -8.31 5.58 -2.46
C PRO A 10 -6.82 5.23 -2.26
N LEU A 11 -6.49 4.03 -1.77
CA LEU A 11 -5.12 3.66 -1.39
C LEU A 11 -4.38 2.88 -2.50
N VAL A 12 -5.08 1.98 -3.18
CA VAL A 12 -4.50 1.08 -4.19
C VAL A 12 -5.00 1.49 -5.57
N ALA A 13 -4.06 1.74 -6.47
CA ALA A 13 -4.32 1.99 -7.88
C ALA A 13 -4.12 0.71 -8.70
N THR A 14 -5.05 0.46 -9.62
CA THR A 14 -5.04 -0.69 -10.50
C THR A 14 -4.57 -0.34 -11.92
N GLU A 15 -3.81 -1.24 -12.51
CA GLU A 15 -3.54 -1.33 -13.96
C GLU A 15 -3.63 -2.82 -14.35
N MET A 16 -4.87 -3.34 -14.46
CA MET A 16 -5.16 -4.78 -14.51
C MET A 16 -4.72 -5.45 -15.80
N THR A 17 -4.49 -4.67 -16.86
CA THR A 17 -3.84 -5.13 -18.09
C THR A 17 -2.45 -5.72 -17.82
N ARG A 18 -1.76 -5.32 -16.74
CA ARG A 18 -0.46 -5.87 -16.35
C ARG A 18 -0.54 -7.10 -15.44
N CYS A 19 -1.74 -7.46 -14.98
CA CYS A 19 -1.91 -8.58 -14.07
C CYS A 19 -1.59 -9.90 -14.79
N ILE A 20 -0.81 -10.75 -14.14
CA ILE A 20 -0.40 -12.08 -14.61
C ILE A 20 -1.19 -13.22 -13.93
N GLN A 21 -2.29 -12.88 -13.23
CA GLN A 21 -3.19 -13.81 -12.55
C GLN A 21 -2.48 -14.80 -11.59
N CYS A 22 -1.40 -14.36 -10.93
CA CYS A 22 -0.64 -15.19 -9.97
C CYS A 22 -1.38 -15.48 -8.64
N THR A 23 -2.58 -14.90 -8.47
CA THR A 23 -3.48 -15.01 -7.30
C THR A 23 -2.87 -14.67 -5.93
N ARG A 24 -1.69 -14.03 -5.88
CA ARG A 24 -1.06 -13.66 -4.60
C ARG A 24 -1.87 -12.63 -3.80
N CYS A 25 -2.42 -11.62 -4.46
CA CYS A 25 -3.29 -10.63 -3.80
C CYS A 25 -4.57 -11.26 -3.25
N VAL A 26 -5.20 -12.16 -4.00
CA VAL A 26 -6.41 -12.89 -3.56
C VAL A 26 -6.09 -13.71 -2.31
N ARG A 27 -4.99 -14.49 -2.33
CA ARG A 27 -4.57 -15.30 -1.18
C ARG A 27 -4.20 -14.45 0.02
N PHE A 28 -3.47 -13.36 -0.17
CA PHE A 28 -3.14 -12.43 0.91
C PHE A 28 -4.40 -11.91 1.59
N MET A 29 -5.38 -11.46 0.81
CA MET A 29 -6.63 -10.94 1.35
C MET A 29 -7.38 -12.01 2.14
N SER A 30 -7.51 -13.22 1.59
CA SER A 30 -8.25 -14.31 2.24
C SER A 30 -7.56 -14.93 3.45
N GLU A 31 -6.24 -15.04 3.44
CA GLU A 31 -5.46 -15.80 4.43
C GLU A 31 -4.87 -14.89 5.52
N ILE A 32 -4.41 -13.68 5.15
CA ILE A 32 -3.73 -12.75 6.08
C ILE A 32 -4.66 -11.62 6.51
N ALA A 33 -5.27 -10.91 5.56
CA ALA A 33 -6.18 -9.80 5.89
C ALA A 33 -7.56 -10.29 6.38
N GLY A 34 -7.88 -11.58 6.19
CA GLY A 34 -9.14 -12.18 6.61
C GLY A 34 -10.38 -11.68 5.86
N THR A 35 -10.20 -11.03 4.70
CA THR A 35 -11.27 -10.44 3.89
C THR A 35 -11.35 -11.11 2.52
N TYR A 36 -12.58 -11.34 2.03
CA TYR A 36 -12.84 -12.09 0.79
C TYR A 36 -13.36 -11.19 -0.34
N GLU A 37 -12.88 -9.96 -0.38
CA GLU A 37 -13.37 -8.95 -1.33
C GLU A 37 -12.76 -9.12 -2.73
N LEU A 38 -11.51 -9.55 -2.78
CA LEU A 38 -10.75 -9.83 -4.00
C LEU A 38 -10.93 -11.29 -4.43
N GLY A 39 -11.27 -11.51 -5.69
CA GLY A 39 -11.46 -12.85 -6.25
C GLY A 39 -11.05 -12.95 -7.73
N GLY A 40 -11.03 -14.18 -8.23
CA GLY A 40 -10.90 -14.47 -9.66
C GLY A 40 -12.27 -14.67 -10.28
N MET A 41 -12.60 -13.88 -11.30
CA MET A 41 -13.86 -13.89 -12.04
C MET A 41 -13.65 -14.46 -13.42
N SER A 42 -14.68 -15.08 -14.00
CA SER A 42 -14.62 -15.71 -15.33
C SER A 42 -13.61 -16.87 -15.39
N ARG A 43 -13.21 -17.31 -16.60
CA ARG A 43 -12.36 -18.50 -16.80
C ARG A 43 -11.48 -18.36 -18.03
N GLY A 44 -10.32 -19.02 -18.00
CA GLY A 44 -9.39 -19.08 -19.13
C GLY A 44 -8.74 -17.73 -19.39
N GLU A 45 -8.67 -17.31 -20.65
CA GLU A 45 -8.07 -16.01 -21.03
C GLU A 45 -8.84 -14.82 -20.43
N HIS A 46 -10.14 -14.96 -20.23
CA HIS A 46 -11.01 -13.94 -19.63
C HIS A 46 -10.96 -13.93 -18.10
N LEU A 47 -10.08 -14.69 -17.45
CA LEU A 47 -9.95 -14.69 -15.99
C LEU A 47 -9.47 -13.31 -15.49
N GLU A 48 -10.27 -12.62 -14.69
CA GLU A 48 -9.96 -11.27 -14.19
C GLU A 48 -9.86 -11.32 -12.67
N ILE A 49 -8.84 -10.66 -12.12
CA ILE A 49 -8.73 -10.49 -10.67
C ILE A 49 -9.37 -9.15 -10.34
N GLY A 50 -10.27 -9.12 -9.36
CA GLY A 50 -11.00 -7.91 -9.02
C GLY A 50 -12.09 -8.17 -8.00
N THR A 51 -13.01 -7.22 -7.90
CA THR A 51 -14.15 -7.22 -7.00
C THR A 51 -15.42 -7.37 -7.84
N TYR A 52 -16.22 -8.41 -7.60
CA TYR A 52 -17.36 -8.71 -8.48
C TYR A 52 -18.44 -7.61 -8.48
N ILE A 53 -18.62 -6.92 -7.36
CA ILE A 53 -19.66 -5.90 -7.15
C ILE A 53 -19.08 -4.48 -7.29
N GLY A 54 -17.80 -4.33 -7.64
CA GLY A 54 -17.12 -3.02 -7.63
C GLY A 54 -17.06 -2.39 -6.24
N LYS A 55 -17.01 -3.21 -5.19
CA LYS A 55 -16.80 -2.74 -3.83
C LYS A 55 -15.34 -2.39 -3.64
N THR A 56 -15.08 -1.31 -2.92
CA THR A 56 -13.71 -0.97 -2.49
C THR A 56 -13.19 -2.00 -1.50
N ILE A 57 -11.87 -2.10 -1.41
CA ILE A 57 -11.24 -2.93 -0.39
C ILE A 57 -11.34 -2.21 0.96
N ASP A 58 -11.96 -2.86 1.95
CA ASP A 58 -12.09 -2.35 3.32
C ASP A 58 -11.32 -3.27 4.28
N SER A 59 -10.03 -3.03 4.40
CA SER A 59 -9.14 -3.72 5.32
C SER A 59 -8.03 -2.78 5.80
N GLU A 60 -7.63 -2.92 7.05
CA GLU A 60 -6.51 -2.22 7.67
C GLU A 60 -5.14 -2.63 7.15
N LEU A 61 -5.06 -3.72 6.37
CA LEU A 61 -3.85 -4.26 5.75
C LEU A 61 -3.90 -4.21 4.22
N SER A 62 -4.84 -3.48 3.63
CA SER A 62 -5.10 -3.48 2.18
C SER A 62 -3.88 -3.06 1.36
N GLY A 63 -3.08 -2.11 1.83
CA GLY A 63 -1.89 -1.59 1.15
C GLY A 63 -0.76 -2.60 1.00
N ASN A 64 -0.77 -3.70 1.74
CA ASN A 64 0.23 -4.77 1.58
C ASN A 64 0.06 -5.56 0.28
N ILE A 65 -1.12 -5.52 -0.36
CA ILE A 65 -1.32 -6.16 -1.68
C ILE A 65 -0.41 -5.55 -2.76
N ILE A 66 0.01 -4.29 -2.57
CA ILE A 66 0.94 -3.59 -3.45
C ILE A 66 2.32 -4.26 -3.42
N ASP A 67 2.80 -4.63 -2.23
CA ASP A 67 4.12 -5.24 -2.06
C ASP A 67 4.11 -6.73 -2.48
N VAL A 68 2.98 -7.40 -2.28
CA VAL A 68 2.79 -8.80 -2.68
C VAL A 68 2.66 -8.97 -4.19
N CYS A 69 2.21 -7.94 -4.91
CA CYS A 69 2.03 -7.98 -6.36
C CYS A 69 3.40 -8.01 -7.06
N PRO A 70 3.72 -9.09 -7.81
CA PRO A 70 5.03 -9.21 -8.46
C PRO A 70 5.18 -8.28 -9.69
N VAL A 71 4.11 -7.60 -10.08
CA VAL A 71 4.01 -6.72 -11.24
C VAL A 71 3.37 -5.41 -10.82
N GLY A 72 3.54 -4.36 -11.63
CA GLY A 72 2.89 -3.06 -11.38
C GLY A 72 1.40 -3.03 -11.72
N ALA A 73 0.64 -4.11 -11.45
CA ALA A 73 -0.81 -4.14 -11.63
C ALA A 73 -1.55 -3.55 -10.43
N LEU A 74 -0.97 -3.66 -9.23
CA LEU A 74 -1.44 -3.02 -8.01
C LEU A 74 -0.32 -2.10 -7.54
N THR A 75 -0.60 -0.81 -7.41
CA THR A 75 0.39 0.21 -7.06
C THR A 75 -0.15 1.16 -6.02
N ASP A 76 0.73 1.78 -5.26
CA ASP A 76 0.37 2.82 -4.29
C ASP A 76 -0.18 4.04 -5.02
N LYS A 77 -1.46 4.36 -4.81
CA LYS A 77 -2.17 5.48 -5.46
C LYS A 77 -1.60 6.84 -5.04
N VAL A 78 -1.15 6.95 -3.79
CA VAL A 78 -0.60 8.18 -3.21
C VAL A 78 0.80 8.45 -3.78
N TYR A 79 1.65 7.42 -3.83
CA TYR A 79 3.03 7.52 -4.33
C TYR A 79 3.17 7.48 -5.86
N ARG A 80 2.11 7.05 -6.58
CA ARG A 80 2.14 6.84 -8.04
C ARG A 80 2.74 8.04 -8.77
N PHE A 81 3.71 7.76 -9.64
CA PHE A 81 4.41 8.73 -10.50
C PHE A 81 5.24 9.81 -9.79
N GLN A 82 5.43 9.75 -8.47
CA GLN A 82 6.25 10.74 -7.77
C GLN A 82 7.75 10.52 -7.96
N ALA A 83 8.23 9.27 -7.92
CA ALA A 83 9.64 8.92 -8.03
C ALA A 83 9.90 7.52 -8.60
N ARG A 84 11.16 7.24 -8.93
CA ARG A 84 11.63 5.91 -9.33
C ARG A 84 12.46 5.26 -8.22
N ALA A 85 12.46 3.93 -8.16
CA ALA A 85 13.05 3.18 -7.04
C ALA A 85 14.54 3.51 -6.81
N TRP A 86 15.32 3.70 -7.88
CA TRP A 86 16.74 4.03 -7.81
C TRP A 86 17.05 5.47 -7.35
N GLU A 87 16.06 6.35 -7.31
CA GLU A 87 16.22 7.73 -6.82
C GLU A 87 16.03 7.83 -5.30
N LEU A 88 15.52 6.77 -4.68
CA LEU A 88 15.12 6.77 -3.28
C LEU A 88 16.26 6.31 -2.39
N ILE A 89 16.40 6.97 -1.25
CA ILE A 89 17.27 6.54 -0.15
C ILE A 89 16.37 5.94 0.93
N ALA A 90 16.55 4.64 1.19
CA ALA A 90 15.85 3.94 2.25
C ALA A 90 16.49 4.26 3.62
N ARG A 91 15.68 4.75 4.57
CA ARG A 91 16.09 5.02 5.95
C ARG A 91 15.29 4.12 6.88
N SER A 92 15.97 3.38 7.76
CA SER A 92 15.30 2.53 8.75
C SER A 92 14.57 3.37 9.79
N SER A 93 13.33 3.02 10.09
CA SER A 93 12.51 3.66 11.10
C SER A 93 11.54 2.63 11.72
N ILE A 94 10.68 3.09 12.61
CA ILE A 94 9.69 2.31 13.36
C ILE A 94 8.32 2.99 13.17
N GLY A 95 7.23 2.21 13.20
CA GLY A 95 5.85 2.70 13.17
C GLY A 95 5.57 3.71 14.28
N TYR A 96 4.78 4.74 13.97
CA TYR A 96 4.53 5.87 14.88
C TYR A 96 3.11 5.88 15.45
N HIS A 97 2.20 5.07 14.88
CA HIS A 97 0.77 5.19 15.12
C HIS A 97 0.15 4.04 15.90
N ASP A 98 0.92 2.97 16.11
CA ASP A 98 0.52 1.83 16.92
C ASP A 98 1.55 1.54 18.01
N ALA A 99 1.15 0.71 18.99
CA ALA A 99 2.04 0.21 20.03
C ALA A 99 2.80 -1.06 19.62
N LEU A 100 2.58 -1.55 18.39
CA LEU A 100 3.27 -2.72 17.85
C LEU A 100 4.73 -2.37 17.55
N GLY A 101 4.99 -1.11 17.14
CA GLY A 101 6.35 -0.68 16.81
C GLY A 101 6.85 -1.37 15.55
N SER A 102 5.99 -1.46 14.54
CA SER A 102 6.27 -2.14 13.27
C SER A 102 7.55 -1.60 12.62
N ASN A 103 8.45 -2.48 12.20
CA ASN A 103 9.66 -2.05 11.51
C ASN A 103 9.34 -1.59 10.08
N LEU A 104 9.85 -0.42 9.70
CA LEU A 104 9.58 0.14 8.36
C LEU A 104 10.79 0.85 7.75
N TRP A 105 10.74 1.00 6.43
CA TRP A 105 11.62 1.83 5.63
C TRP A 105 10.92 3.12 5.22
N LEU A 106 11.52 4.26 5.55
CA LEU A 106 11.16 5.54 4.97
C LEU A 106 11.97 5.76 3.71
N HIS A 107 11.30 5.79 2.56
CA HIS A 107 11.94 6.10 1.29
C HIS A 107 11.94 7.61 1.10
N THR A 108 13.13 8.18 1.10
CA THR A 108 13.33 9.63 1.02
C THR A 108 13.97 10.03 -0.31
N ARG A 109 13.61 11.21 -0.82
CA ARG A 109 14.28 11.85 -1.96
C ARG A 109 14.42 13.33 -1.66
N ARG A 110 15.64 13.87 -1.74
CA ARG A 110 15.95 15.29 -1.45
C ARG A 110 15.44 15.79 -0.09
N GLY A 111 15.44 14.91 0.91
CA GLY A 111 14.98 15.22 2.27
C GLY A 111 13.47 15.05 2.49
N GLU A 112 12.70 14.73 1.45
CA GLU A 112 11.26 14.47 1.56
C GLU A 112 10.98 12.96 1.61
N VAL A 113 10.09 12.53 2.50
CA VAL A 113 9.57 11.17 2.60
C VAL A 113 8.47 11.00 1.55
N LEU A 114 8.69 10.08 0.61
CA LEU A 114 7.76 9.86 -0.50
C LEU A 114 6.86 8.65 -0.31
N ARG A 115 7.37 7.60 0.33
CA ARG A 115 6.58 6.41 0.68
C ARG A 115 7.18 5.69 1.87
N THR A 116 6.34 4.87 2.50
CA THR A 116 6.70 3.95 3.57
C THR A 116 6.52 2.52 3.08
N VAL A 117 7.49 1.65 3.36
CA VAL A 117 7.46 0.23 3.00
C VAL A 117 7.79 -0.58 4.27
N PRO A 118 7.20 -1.76 4.51
CA PRO A 118 7.59 -2.63 5.61
C PRO A 118 9.09 -2.98 5.56
N ARG A 119 9.69 -3.13 6.74
CA ARG A 119 11.03 -3.70 6.91
C ARG A 119 10.88 -5.02 7.64
N ASP A 120 11.51 -6.05 7.09
CA ASP A 120 11.35 -7.41 7.60
C ASP A 120 11.83 -7.56 9.05
N ASN A 121 10.99 -8.14 9.90
CA ASN A 121 11.28 -8.51 11.28
C ASN A 121 10.31 -9.59 11.80
N GLU A 122 10.77 -10.83 11.81
CA GLU A 122 9.99 -12.00 12.23
C GLU A 122 9.48 -11.95 13.66
N ALA A 123 10.11 -11.17 14.53
CA ALA A 123 9.67 -11.06 15.93
C ALA A 123 8.51 -10.07 16.13
N ILE A 124 8.23 -9.19 15.16
CA ILE A 124 7.25 -8.10 15.32
C ILE A 124 6.20 -8.13 14.20
N ASN A 125 6.60 -7.79 12.97
CA ASN A 125 5.67 -7.54 11.87
C ASN A 125 5.90 -8.45 10.66
N GLU A 126 6.82 -9.40 10.75
CA GLU A 126 7.24 -10.26 9.64
C GLU A 126 7.62 -9.40 8.44
N CYS A 127 6.73 -9.25 7.44
CA CYS A 127 6.90 -8.34 6.30
C CYS A 127 5.69 -7.41 6.07
N TRP A 128 4.78 -7.31 7.05
CA TRP A 128 3.52 -6.56 6.94
C TRP A 128 3.58 -5.19 7.60
N LEU A 129 2.73 -4.28 7.14
CA LEU A 129 2.56 -2.96 7.72
C LEU A 129 1.09 -2.56 7.72
N SER A 130 0.62 -1.90 8.79
CA SER A 130 -0.71 -1.32 8.81
C SER A 130 -0.86 -0.24 7.74
N ASP A 131 -2.04 -0.09 7.15
CA ASP A 131 -2.32 0.98 6.20
C ASP A 131 -2.15 2.36 6.84
N ARG A 132 -2.45 2.45 8.13
CA ARG A 132 -2.20 3.68 8.90
C ARG A 132 -0.73 4.07 8.84
N ASP A 133 0.20 3.19 9.19
CA ASP A 133 1.64 3.51 9.17
C ASP A 133 2.21 3.62 7.76
N ARG A 134 1.65 2.89 6.79
CA ARG A 134 2.04 2.99 5.38
C ARG A 134 1.78 4.38 4.82
N TYR A 135 0.58 4.93 5.06
CA TYR A 135 0.14 6.19 4.44
C TYR A 135 0.29 7.43 5.34
N SER A 136 0.59 7.27 6.63
CA SER A 136 0.70 8.40 7.56
C SER A 136 1.81 9.40 7.26
N HIS A 137 2.80 9.02 6.44
CA HIS A 137 3.86 9.92 5.99
C HIS A 137 3.30 11.18 5.31
N GLN A 138 2.10 11.12 4.73
CA GLN A 138 1.40 12.29 4.18
C GLN A 138 1.15 13.37 5.25
N GLY A 139 0.90 12.97 6.50
CA GLY A 139 0.69 13.88 7.63
C GLY A 139 1.93 14.69 8.01
N LEU A 140 3.13 14.28 7.57
CA LEU A 140 4.36 15.05 7.81
C LEU A 140 4.35 16.41 7.10
N TYR A 141 3.57 16.51 6.02
CA TYR A 141 3.43 17.68 5.14
C TYR A 141 2.07 18.35 5.27
N ALA A 142 1.29 17.98 6.28
CA ALA A 142 -0.01 18.59 6.52
C ALA A 142 0.14 20.10 6.86
N GLY A 143 -0.80 20.91 6.37
CA GLY A 143 -0.75 22.37 6.50
C GLY A 143 -0.93 22.88 7.94
N ASP A 144 -1.43 22.04 8.84
CA ASP A 144 -1.63 22.31 10.26
C ASP A 144 -0.40 22.01 11.13
N ARG A 145 0.75 21.68 10.52
CA ARG A 145 2.03 21.51 11.23
C ARG A 145 2.41 22.78 12.00
N ALA A 146 2.68 22.61 13.29
CA ALA A 146 3.20 23.68 14.14
C ALA A 146 4.64 24.03 13.72
N GLN A 147 4.80 25.10 12.92
CA GLN A 147 6.11 25.58 12.45
C GLN A 147 6.77 26.56 13.43
N ARG A 148 5.98 27.19 14.30
CA ARG A 148 6.45 28.16 15.28
C ARG A 148 5.70 27.97 16.61
N PRO A 149 6.34 28.26 17.75
CA PRO A 149 5.65 28.25 19.04
C PRO A 149 4.54 29.30 19.07
N LEU A 150 3.38 28.93 19.60
CA LEU A 150 2.24 29.83 19.81
C LEU A 150 2.00 29.99 21.32
N VAL A 151 1.83 31.22 21.78
CA VAL A 151 1.56 31.54 23.18
C VAL A 151 0.14 32.05 23.30
N LYS A 152 -0.68 31.40 24.13
CA LYS A 152 -2.00 31.90 24.49
C LYS A 152 -1.82 33.12 25.39
N ARG A 153 -2.38 34.26 24.97
CA ARG A 153 -2.47 35.47 25.79
C ARG A 153 -3.66 35.40 26.74
#